data_AF-A0A2P2FIB1-F1
#
_entry.id   AF-A0A2P2FIB1-F1
#
_cell.length_a   1.000
_cell.length_b   1.000
_cell.length_c   1.000
_cell.angle_alpha   90.00
_cell.angle_beta   90.00
_cell.angle_gamma   90.00
#
_symmetry.space_group_name_H-M   'P 1'
#
loop_
_entity.id
_entity.type
_entity.pdbx_description
1 polymer ?
#
loop_
_entity_poly.entity_id
_entity_poly.type
_entity_poly.pdbx_seq_one_letter_code
_entity_poly.pdbx_strand_id
1 'polypeptide(L)'
;MIFREALGDDFASLHPRMRERLSLSTENGVGMIGVGVMDEIWRGAAFTTPFLRLGASRHILFPERGRNVPFTIENYPYVDSLGRETVSFVRTFELPERRRRFDAQMIYSTERGKIVDYLGTHQHLAVDLDLTVRPDGGFRIRSEEFRLREGPLRCVVPRSFVGVAEVDEWFDDESGLFRIEIRVTNRRFGPLFGYRGAFEARFVDLRPGVSGAVKPLREKVLD
;
A
#
# COMPACT_ATOMS: atom_id res chain seq x y z
N MET A 1 -1.70 9.56 14.17
CA MET A 1 -0.74 8.76 13.37
C MET A 1 -1.26 7.34 13.24
N ILE A 2 -1.85 6.99 12.09
CA ILE A 2 -2.55 5.70 11.91
C ILE A 2 -1.69 4.45 12.20
N PHE A 3 -0.39 4.48 11.89
CA PHE A 3 0.49 3.31 12.09
C PHE A 3 0.92 3.12 13.54
N ARG A 4 1.05 4.21 14.30
CA ARG A 4 1.34 4.13 15.74
C ARG A 4 0.15 3.55 16.49
N GLU A 5 -1.07 3.98 16.14
CA GLU A 5 -2.29 3.40 16.73
C GLU A 5 -2.39 1.90 16.46
N ALA A 6 -2.03 1.46 15.25
CA ALA A 6 -2.11 0.05 14.87
C ALA A 6 -1.03 -0.84 15.50
N LEU A 7 0.19 -0.33 15.67
CA LEU A 7 1.31 -1.08 16.25
C LEU A 7 1.38 -0.98 17.78
N GLY A 8 0.78 0.05 18.38
CA GLY A 8 0.89 0.31 19.81
C GLY A 8 2.34 0.41 20.27
N ASP A 9 2.66 -0.31 21.35
CA ASP A 9 3.99 -0.31 21.97
C ASP A 9 5.09 -0.86 21.04
N ASP A 10 4.75 -1.76 20.11
CA ASP A 10 5.70 -2.34 19.17
C ASP A 10 6.27 -1.29 18.21
N PHE A 11 5.60 -0.15 18.03
CA PHE A 11 6.10 0.96 17.21
C PHE A 11 7.50 1.42 17.65
N ALA A 12 7.83 1.31 18.93
CA ALA A 12 9.15 1.67 19.46
C ALA A 12 10.27 0.74 18.95
N SER A 13 9.95 -0.52 18.63
CA SER A 13 10.87 -1.57 18.19
C SER A 13 11.27 -1.46 16.71
N LEU A 14 10.60 -0.59 15.95
CA LEU A 14 10.97 -0.30 14.57
C LEU A 14 12.33 0.40 14.48
N HIS A 15 13.04 0.13 13.39
CA HIS A 15 14.25 0.86 13.02
C HIS A 15 13.96 2.37 12.94
N PRO A 16 14.87 3.28 13.37
CA PRO A 16 14.61 4.72 13.38
C PRO A 16 14.11 5.28 12.04
N ARG A 17 14.69 4.85 10.91
CA ARG A 17 14.24 5.27 9.57
C ARG A 17 12.85 4.73 9.21
N MET A 18 12.48 3.55 9.72
CA MET A 18 11.14 2.99 9.55
C MET A 18 10.11 3.75 10.39
N ARG A 19 10.46 4.14 11.63
CA ARG A 19 9.61 5.01 12.46
C ARG A 19 9.36 6.35 11.77
N GLU A 20 10.40 6.99 11.26
CA GLU A 20 10.29 8.26 10.51
C GLU A 20 9.30 8.13 9.33
N ARG A 21 9.43 7.07 8.54
CA ARG A 21 8.54 6.75 7.41
C ARG A 21 7.09 6.49 7.83
N LEU A 22 6.85 5.85 8.98
CA LEU A 22 5.50 5.53 9.46
C LEU A 22 4.88 6.61 10.37
N SER A 23 5.65 7.65 10.72
CA SER A 23 5.19 8.78 11.53
C SER A 23 4.50 9.88 10.72
N LEU A 24 4.18 9.66 9.44
CA LEU A 24 3.44 10.64 8.64
C LEU A 24 2.06 10.90 9.24
N SER A 25 1.74 12.18 9.49
CA SER A 25 0.45 12.60 10.03
C SER A 25 0.04 13.97 9.49
N THR A 26 -1.24 14.28 9.60
CA THR A 26 -1.71 15.62 9.27
C THR A 26 -1.21 16.66 10.26
N GLU A 27 -0.87 16.23 11.48
CA GLU A 27 -0.36 17.07 12.55
C GLU A 27 1.06 17.60 12.29
N ASN A 28 1.97 16.74 11.79
CA ASN A 28 3.33 17.19 11.45
C ASN A 28 3.42 17.85 10.07
N GLY A 29 2.41 17.66 9.21
CA GLY A 29 2.35 18.28 7.88
C GLY A 29 3.47 17.81 6.95
N VAL A 30 4.01 16.62 7.19
CA VAL A 30 5.11 16.04 6.41
C VAL A 30 4.59 14.91 5.52
N GLY A 31 5.00 14.92 4.26
CA GLY A 31 4.86 13.79 3.35
C GLY A 31 6.22 13.18 3.03
N MET A 32 6.21 12.10 2.27
CA MET A 32 7.42 11.40 1.87
C MET A 32 7.35 11.03 0.40
N ILE A 33 8.44 11.26 -0.32
CA ILE A 33 8.62 10.84 -1.70
C ILE A 33 9.83 9.91 -1.74
N GLY A 34 9.60 8.70 -2.21
CA GLY A 34 10.61 7.70 -2.44
C GLY A 34 10.86 7.48 -3.92
N VAL A 35 12.12 7.40 -4.31
CA VAL A 35 12.55 7.14 -5.71
C VAL A 35 13.56 6.00 -5.69
N GLY A 36 13.38 5.04 -6.58
CA GLY A 36 14.23 3.86 -6.61
C GLY A 36 13.96 2.96 -7.79
N VAL A 37 14.31 1.69 -7.63
CA VAL A 37 14.22 0.68 -8.68
C VAL A 37 13.67 -0.61 -8.09
N MET A 38 12.66 -1.18 -8.77
CA MET A 38 12.21 -2.54 -8.50
C MET A 38 13.09 -3.51 -9.29
N ASP A 39 13.87 -4.30 -8.57
CA ASP A 39 14.76 -5.33 -9.13
C ASP A 39 13.97 -6.31 -9.99
N GLU A 40 12.78 -6.69 -9.51
CA GLU A 40 11.93 -7.66 -10.17
C GLU A 40 10.46 -7.40 -9.88
N ILE A 41 9.66 -7.40 -10.94
CA ILE A 41 8.19 -7.47 -10.92
C ILE A 41 7.81 -8.76 -11.63
N TRP A 42 7.08 -9.61 -10.94
CA TRP A 42 6.66 -10.92 -11.44
C TRP A 42 5.16 -11.11 -11.29
N ARG A 43 4.64 -12.03 -12.09
CA ARG A 43 3.27 -12.53 -11.95
C ARG A 43 3.23 -14.05 -12.03
N GLY A 44 2.18 -14.60 -11.45
CA GLY A 44 1.86 -16.01 -11.51
C GLY A 44 1.50 -16.52 -12.91
N ALA A 45 0.99 -17.75 -12.93
CA ALA A 45 0.61 -18.46 -14.14
C ALA A 45 -0.36 -17.66 -15.03
N ALA A 46 -0.37 -17.94 -16.34
CA ALA A 46 -1.09 -17.13 -17.32
C ALA A 46 -2.60 -16.96 -17.02
N PHE A 47 -3.23 -17.91 -16.33
CA PHE A 47 -4.64 -17.82 -15.96
C PHE A 47 -4.95 -16.71 -14.95
N THR A 48 -3.97 -16.15 -14.24
CA THR A 48 -4.16 -15.02 -13.32
C THR A 48 -4.29 -13.68 -14.05
N THR A 49 -3.85 -13.63 -15.33
CA THR A 49 -3.80 -12.41 -16.15
C THR A 49 -5.13 -11.67 -16.29
N PRO A 50 -6.29 -12.32 -16.54
CA PRO A 50 -7.57 -11.63 -16.66
C PRO A 50 -7.96 -10.90 -15.38
N PHE A 51 -7.73 -11.52 -14.21
CA PHE A 51 -7.98 -10.91 -12.91
C PHE A 51 -7.07 -9.70 -12.67
N LEU A 52 -5.78 -9.83 -12.98
CA LEU A 52 -4.82 -8.73 -12.87
C LEU A 52 -5.16 -7.56 -13.81
N ARG A 53 -5.66 -7.84 -15.02
CA ARG A 53 -6.14 -6.81 -15.96
C ARG A 53 -7.35 -6.05 -15.42
N LEU A 54 -8.30 -6.75 -14.78
CA LEU A 54 -9.43 -6.10 -14.13
C LEU A 54 -8.96 -5.16 -13.01
N GLY A 55 -8.04 -5.62 -12.16
CA GLY A 55 -7.40 -4.79 -11.14
C GLY A 55 -6.62 -3.59 -11.71
N ALA A 56 -6.00 -3.75 -12.88
CA ALA A 56 -5.20 -2.70 -13.52
C ALA A 56 -6.03 -1.51 -13.98
N SER A 57 -7.29 -1.74 -14.38
CA SER A 57 -8.23 -0.67 -14.73
C SER A 57 -8.58 0.24 -13.55
N ARG A 58 -8.30 -0.20 -12.32
CA ARG A 58 -8.63 0.50 -11.07
C ARG A 58 -7.41 0.90 -10.24
N HIS A 59 -6.19 0.74 -10.76
CA HIS A 59 -4.93 0.98 -10.05
C HIS A 59 -4.75 0.09 -8.79
N ILE A 60 -5.14 -1.19 -8.86
CA ILE A 60 -5.05 -2.13 -7.73
C ILE A 60 -4.01 -3.23 -7.96
N LEU A 61 -3.89 -3.78 -9.16
CA LEU A 61 -2.88 -4.79 -9.53
C LEU A 61 -2.57 -4.64 -11.01
N PHE A 62 -1.50 -5.24 -11.52
CA PHE A 62 -1.23 -5.24 -12.95
C PHE A 62 -0.50 -6.50 -13.45
N PRO A 63 -0.77 -6.95 -14.69
CA PRO A 63 -0.22 -8.22 -15.23
C PRO A 63 1.22 -8.17 -15.75
N GLU A 64 1.86 -7.01 -15.75
CA GLU A 64 3.19 -6.85 -16.31
C GLU A 64 4.27 -7.50 -15.46
N ARG A 65 5.37 -7.83 -16.12
CA ARG A 65 6.61 -8.26 -15.51
C ARG A 65 7.69 -7.29 -15.94
N GLY A 66 8.72 -7.16 -15.12
CA GLY A 66 9.85 -6.29 -15.44
C GLY A 66 11.02 -6.58 -14.53
N ARG A 67 12.19 -6.15 -14.94
CA ARG A 67 13.40 -6.12 -14.13
C ARG A 67 14.01 -4.73 -14.23
N ASN A 68 14.60 -4.26 -13.14
CA ASN A 68 15.18 -2.92 -13.05
C ASN A 68 14.17 -1.83 -13.45
N VAL A 69 12.97 -1.88 -12.88
CA VAL A 69 11.86 -0.98 -13.22
C VAL A 69 11.96 0.28 -12.35
N PRO A 70 12.11 1.48 -12.94
CA PRO A 70 12.09 2.72 -12.16
C PRO A 70 10.79 2.86 -11.38
N PHE A 71 10.93 3.29 -10.13
CA PHE A 71 9.86 3.29 -9.15
C PHE A 71 9.80 4.60 -8.40
N THR A 72 8.57 5.04 -8.12
CA THR A 72 8.32 6.17 -7.24
C THR A 72 7.19 5.82 -6.29
N ILE A 73 7.35 6.15 -5.01
CA ILE A 73 6.32 6.03 -3.99
C ILE A 73 6.10 7.39 -3.33
N GLU A 74 4.85 7.82 -3.27
CA GLU A 74 4.46 9.08 -2.68
C GLU A 74 3.49 8.82 -1.54
N ASN A 75 3.85 9.28 -0.34
CA ASN A 75 3.08 9.06 0.89
C ASN A 75 2.67 10.39 1.48
N TYR A 76 1.36 10.63 1.51
CA TYR A 76 0.80 11.92 1.87
C TYR A 76 -0.33 11.77 2.89
N PRO A 77 -0.15 12.23 4.14
CA PRO A 77 -1.24 12.35 5.10
C PRO A 77 -2.18 13.50 4.72
N TYR A 78 -3.49 13.27 4.83
CA TYR A 78 -4.53 14.27 4.65
C TYR A 78 -5.76 13.89 5.48
N VAL A 79 -6.63 14.86 5.74
CA VAL A 79 -7.97 14.60 6.30
C VAL A 79 -8.92 14.42 5.14
N ASP A 80 -9.62 13.29 5.11
CA ASP A 80 -10.64 13.02 4.09
C ASP A 80 -11.94 13.82 4.34
N SER A 81 -12.88 13.81 3.41
CA SER A 81 -14.17 14.52 3.53
C SER A 81 -15.07 13.98 4.65
N LEU A 82 -14.71 12.84 5.25
CA LEU A 82 -15.39 12.22 6.38
C LEU A 82 -14.71 12.57 7.71
N GLY A 83 -13.67 13.40 7.69
CA GLY A 83 -12.94 13.84 8.88
C GLY A 83 -11.91 12.84 9.40
N ARG A 84 -11.55 11.81 8.62
CA ARG A 84 -10.62 10.75 9.04
C ARG A 84 -9.19 11.11 8.64
N GLU A 85 -8.25 10.92 9.55
CA GLU A 85 -6.82 10.95 9.21
C GLU A 85 -6.51 9.79 8.25
N THR A 86 -6.07 10.14 7.05
CA THR A 86 -5.82 9.20 5.95
C THR A 86 -4.42 9.40 5.42
N VAL A 87 -3.70 8.32 5.13
CA VAL A 87 -2.42 8.39 4.42
C VAL A 87 -2.61 7.79 3.02
N SER A 88 -2.39 8.61 2.00
CA SER A 88 -2.37 8.14 0.62
C SER A 88 -1.03 7.51 0.29
N PHE A 89 -1.06 6.33 -0.32
CA PHE A 89 0.09 5.60 -0.83
C PHE A 89 -0.05 5.46 -2.35
N VAL A 90 0.70 6.28 -3.07
CA VAL A 90 0.72 6.25 -4.54
C VAL A 90 2.03 5.64 -4.99
N ARG A 91 1.98 4.52 -5.70
CA ARG A 91 3.15 3.85 -6.25
C ARG A 91 3.09 3.91 -7.77
N THR A 92 4.15 4.41 -8.39
CA THR A 92 4.33 4.49 -9.83
C THR A 92 5.45 3.54 -10.26
N PHE A 93 5.19 2.75 -11.31
CA PHE A 93 6.13 1.84 -11.94
C PHE A 93 6.27 2.22 -13.41
N GLU A 94 7.49 2.56 -13.83
CA GLU A 94 7.80 2.95 -15.22
C GLU A 94 8.21 1.71 -16.03
N LEU A 95 7.22 0.91 -16.45
CA LEU A 95 7.46 -0.27 -17.30
C LEU A 95 7.66 0.15 -18.77
N PRO A 96 8.43 -0.62 -19.57
CA PRO A 96 8.77 -0.25 -20.95
C PRO A 96 7.56 0.04 -21.86
N GLU A 97 6.48 -0.72 -21.70
CA GLU A 97 5.29 -0.58 -22.56
C GLU A 97 4.31 0.48 -22.07
N ARG A 98 4.21 0.69 -20.75
CA ARG A 98 3.22 1.59 -20.13
C ARG A 98 3.55 1.86 -18.67
N ARG A 99 3.36 3.12 -18.26
CA ARG A 99 3.37 3.49 -16.84
C ARG A 99 2.23 2.79 -16.09
N ARG A 100 2.53 2.24 -14.92
CA ARG A 100 1.55 1.64 -14.01
C ARG A 100 1.49 2.40 -12.69
N ARG A 101 0.28 2.55 -12.16
CA ARG A 101 0.02 3.21 -10.89
C ARG A 101 -0.77 2.27 -9.99
N PHE A 102 -0.38 2.23 -8.72
CA PHE A 102 -1.09 1.57 -7.63
C PHE A 102 -1.45 2.63 -6.61
N ASP A 103 -2.74 2.79 -6.33
CA ASP A 103 -3.25 3.79 -5.39
C ASP A 103 -3.90 3.08 -4.20
N ALA A 104 -3.51 3.50 -3.01
CA ALA A 104 -4.06 3.03 -1.74
C ALA A 104 -4.30 4.22 -0.82
N GLN A 105 -5.33 4.14 0.02
CA GLN A 105 -5.58 5.10 1.08
C GLN A 105 -5.84 4.33 2.37
N MET A 106 -4.98 4.55 3.35
CA MET A 106 -5.04 3.84 4.62
C MET A 106 -5.60 4.75 5.70
N ILE A 107 -6.54 4.23 6.49
CA ILE A 107 -7.04 4.85 7.71
C ILE A 107 -6.84 3.88 8.87
N TYR A 108 -6.80 4.40 10.10
CA TYR A 108 -7.01 3.56 11.28
C TYR A 108 -8.51 3.55 11.61
N SER A 109 -9.13 2.36 11.61
CA SER A 109 -10.53 2.18 11.99
C SER A 109 -10.62 1.80 13.46
N THR A 110 -11.17 2.70 14.28
CA THR A 110 -11.36 2.47 15.72
C THR A 110 -12.38 1.37 16.01
N GLU A 111 -13.40 1.21 15.15
CA GLU A 111 -14.39 0.13 15.25
C GLU A 111 -13.72 -1.25 15.08
N ARG A 112 -12.75 -1.36 14.18
CA ARG A 112 -12.03 -2.61 13.87
C ARG A 112 -10.75 -2.80 14.68
N GLY A 113 -10.22 -1.73 15.27
CA GLY A 113 -8.92 -1.72 15.93
C GLY A 113 -7.77 -2.03 14.98
N LYS A 114 -7.90 -1.70 13.68
CA LYS A 114 -6.95 -2.08 12.61
C LYS A 114 -6.86 -1.00 11.54
N ILE A 115 -5.80 -1.08 10.73
CA ILE A 115 -5.69 -0.28 9.52
C ILE A 115 -6.62 -0.87 8.45
N VAL A 116 -7.41 0.00 7.82
CA VAL A 116 -8.23 -0.34 6.65
C VAL A 116 -7.60 0.32 5.44
N ASP A 117 -7.21 -0.49 4.46
CA ASP A 117 -6.64 -0.05 3.19
C ASP A 117 -7.71 -0.03 2.09
N TYR A 118 -8.02 1.17 1.61
CA TYR A 118 -8.92 1.40 0.50
C TYR A 118 -8.12 1.37 -0.81
N LEU A 119 -8.38 0.34 -1.61
CA LEU A 119 -7.64 0.07 -2.83
C LEU A 119 -8.25 0.76 -4.05
N GLY A 120 -7.35 1.33 -4.85
CA GLY A 120 -7.63 1.95 -6.14
C GLY A 120 -8.26 3.33 -6.02
N THR A 121 -8.46 3.95 -7.18
CA THR A 121 -8.92 5.36 -7.27
C THR A 121 -10.36 5.60 -6.81
N HIS A 122 -11.17 4.54 -6.66
CA HIS A 122 -12.61 4.63 -6.39
C HIS A 122 -13.01 4.07 -5.02
N GLN A 123 -12.05 3.59 -4.24
CA GLN A 123 -12.26 3.04 -2.89
C GLN A 123 -13.40 2.01 -2.81
N HIS A 124 -13.58 1.20 -3.84
CA HIS A 124 -14.65 0.20 -3.92
C HIS A 124 -14.26 -1.11 -3.24
N LEU A 125 -12.97 -1.30 -2.96
CA LEU A 125 -12.42 -2.44 -2.25
C LEU A 125 -11.69 -1.92 -1.02
N ALA A 126 -12.06 -2.40 0.15
CA ALA A 126 -11.38 -2.14 1.42
C ALA A 126 -10.83 -3.44 1.99
N VAL A 127 -9.70 -3.35 2.66
CA VAL A 127 -8.97 -4.51 3.17
C VAL A 127 -8.51 -4.24 4.59
N ASP A 128 -8.81 -5.15 5.50
CA ASP A 128 -8.23 -5.10 6.84
C ASP A 128 -6.77 -5.55 6.78
N LEU A 129 -5.89 -4.77 7.40
CA LEU A 129 -4.46 -5.03 7.44
C LEU A 129 -4.05 -5.46 8.85
N ASP A 130 -3.38 -6.60 8.92
CA ASP A 130 -2.62 -7.03 10.08
C ASP A 130 -1.18 -6.53 9.93
N LEU A 131 -0.72 -5.71 10.88
CA LEU A 131 0.57 -5.04 10.84
C LEU A 131 1.41 -5.50 12.03
N THR A 132 2.62 -5.95 11.75
CA THR A 132 3.54 -6.50 12.76
C THR A 132 4.95 -5.96 12.55
N VAL A 133 5.70 -5.78 13.65
CA VAL A 133 7.11 -5.43 13.59
C VAL A 133 7.94 -6.69 13.37
N ARG A 134 8.94 -6.58 12.50
CA ARG A 134 9.87 -7.66 12.21
C ARG A 134 11.09 -7.61 13.15
N PRO A 135 11.76 -8.74 13.40
CA PRO A 135 12.95 -8.78 14.26
C PRO A 135 14.12 -7.89 13.80
N ASP A 136 14.18 -7.54 12.52
CA ASP A 136 15.18 -6.66 11.92
C ASP A 136 14.81 -5.16 12.01
N GLY A 137 13.75 -4.81 12.74
CA GLY A 137 13.25 -3.44 12.85
C GLY A 137 12.46 -2.96 11.63
N GLY A 138 12.22 -3.84 10.64
CA GLY A 138 11.24 -3.62 9.58
C GLY A 138 9.80 -3.85 10.06
N PHE A 139 8.85 -3.82 9.13
CA PHE A 139 7.48 -4.24 9.38
C PHE A 139 6.97 -5.18 8.31
N ARG A 140 5.93 -5.95 8.67
CA ARG A 140 5.16 -6.79 7.77
C ARG A 140 3.69 -6.38 7.83
N ILE A 141 3.09 -6.15 6.66
CA ILE A 141 1.65 -6.05 6.49
C ILE A 141 1.15 -7.35 5.86
N ARG A 142 0.05 -7.86 6.38
CA ARG A 142 -0.70 -8.96 5.78
C ARG A 142 -2.15 -8.56 5.60
N SER A 143 -2.65 -8.67 4.37
CA SER A 143 -4.08 -8.44 4.09
C SER A 143 -4.94 -9.56 4.67
N GLU A 144 -6.08 -9.22 5.26
CA GLU A 144 -7.01 -10.18 5.84
C GLU A 144 -8.35 -10.22 5.09
N GLU A 145 -9.37 -9.53 5.61
CA GLU A 145 -10.71 -9.51 5.05
C GLU A 145 -10.81 -8.47 3.95
N PHE A 146 -11.36 -8.86 2.80
CA PHE A 146 -11.64 -7.97 1.68
C PHE A 146 -13.13 -7.67 1.62
N ARG A 147 -13.49 -6.40 1.55
CA ARG A 147 -14.88 -5.92 1.44
C ARG A 147 -15.05 -5.14 0.15
N LEU A 148 -16.02 -5.55 -0.66
CA LEU A 148 -16.35 -4.92 -1.93
C LEU A 148 -17.67 -4.13 -1.81
N ARG A 149 -17.64 -2.87 -2.23
CA ARG A 149 -18.83 -2.02 -2.39
C ARG A 149 -18.79 -1.22 -3.69
N GLU A 150 -19.54 -1.70 -4.68
CA GLU A 150 -19.73 -1.04 -5.96
C GLU A 150 -21.18 -1.23 -6.44
N GLY A 151 -21.92 -0.12 -6.57
CA GLY A 151 -23.34 -0.16 -6.92
C GLY A 151 -24.16 -1.00 -5.91
N PRO A 152 -25.01 -1.95 -6.35
CA PRO A 152 -25.79 -2.80 -5.46
C PRO A 152 -24.97 -3.91 -4.79
N LEU A 153 -23.72 -4.15 -5.24
CA LEU A 153 -22.86 -5.18 -4.66
C LEU A 153 -22.24 -4.65 -3.37
N ARG A 154 -22.66 -5.21 -2.24
CA ARG A 154 -22.03 -5.05 -0.93
C ARG A 154 -21.78 -6.43 -0.33
N CYS A 155 -20.53 -6.88 -0.36
CA CYS A 155 -20.19 -8.20 0.17
C CYS A 155 -18.77 -8.27 0.74
N VAL A 156 -18.59 -9.19 1.69
CA VAL A 156 -17.28 -9.71 2.07
C VAL A 156 -16.87 -10.70 0.98
N VAL A 157 -15.69 -10.50 0.38
CA VAL A 157 -15.20 -11.36 -0.69
C VAL A 157 -14.68 -12.67 -0.07
N PRO A 158 -15.16 -13.85 -0.49
CA PRO A 158 -14.73 -15.09 0.13
C PRO A 158 -13.22 -15.33 -0.04
N ARG A 159 -12.56 -15.84 1.01
CA ARG A 159 -11.10 -16.08 1.05
C ARG A 159 -10.56 -16.91 -0.12
N SER A 160 -11.40 -17.73 -0.76
CA SER A 160 -11.00 -18.52 -1.93
C SER A 160 -10.79 -17.69 -3.20
N PHE A 161 -11.37 -16.50 -3.29
CA PHE A 161 -11.32 -15.63 -4.47
C PHE A 161 -10.35 -14.47 -4.34
N VAL A 162 -9.79 -14.22 -3.15
CA VAL A 162 -8.87 -13.11 -2.91
C VAL A 162 -7.42 -13.58 -2.86
N GLY A 163 -6.52 -12.70 -3.27
CA GLY A 163 -5.09 -12.86 -3.00
C GLY A 163 -4.77 -12.26 -1.63
N VAL A 164 -4.06 -13.01 -0.79
CA VAL A 164 -3.41 -12.50 0.42
C VAL A 164 -2.14 -11.79 -0.01
N ALA A 165 -2.10 -10.48 0.18
CA ALA A 165 -0.92 -9.65 0.03
C ALA A 165 -0.12 -9.66 1.34
N GLU A 166 1.15 -10.00 1.23
CA GLU A 166 2.16 -9.85 2.26
C GLU A 166 3.16 -8.79 1.77
N VAL A 167 3.37 -7.76 2.58
CA VAL A 167 4.27 -6.65 2.30
C VAL A 167 5.30 -6.60 3.40
N ASP A 168 6.55 -6.73 3.01
CA ASP A 168 7.71 -6.67 3.87
C ASP A 168 8.50 -5.41 3.51
N GLU A 169 8.63 -4.49 4.46
CA GLU A 169 9.45 -3.29 4.31
C GLU A 169 10.45 -3.16 5.45
N TRP A 170 11.69 -2.81 5.14
CA TRP A 170 12.74 -2.60 6.12
C TRP A 170 13.76 -1.58 5.61
N PHE A 171 14.57 -1.05 6.52
CA PHE A 171 15.70 -0.22 6.16
C PHE A 171 16.96 -1.08 6.19
N ASP A 172 17.76 -1.00 5.13
CA ASP A 172 19.00 -1.74 4.97
C ASP A 172 20.17 -0.78 5.22
N ASP A 173 20.80 -0.86 6.40
CA ASP A 173 21.87 0.04 6.82
C ASP A 173 23.14 -0.08 5.97
N GLU A 174 23.39 -1.24 5.36
CA GLU A 174 24.57 -1.45 4.52
C GLU A 174 24.45 -0.64 3.21
N SER A 175 23.26 -0.64 2.61
CA SER A 175 23.00 0.12 1.38
C SER A 175 22.48 1.55 1.64
N GLY A 176 21.98 1.83 2.84
CA GLY A 176 21.32 3.09 3.18
C GLY A 176 19.94 3.25 2.51
N LEU A 177 19.33 2.16 2.04
CA LEU A 177 18.09 2.17 1.26
C LEU A 177 16.93 1.54 2.01
N PHE A 178 15.71 1.99 1.71
CA PHE A 178 14.51 1.25 2.05
C PHE A 178 14.36 0.08 1.09
N ARG A 179 14.10 -1.10 1.63
CA ARG A 179 13.78 -2.31 0.89
C ARG A 179 12.29 -2.60 1.01
N ILE A 180 11.72 -3.07 -0.10
CA ILE A 180 10.32 -3.49 -0.16
C ILE A 180 10.23 -4.82 -0.89
N GLU A 181 9.43 -5.72 -0.35
CA GLU A 181 9.02 -6.95 -1.00
C GLU A 181 7.52 -7.15 -0.83
N ILE A 182 6.81 -7.32 -1.94
CA ILE A 182 5.38 -7.62 -1.97
C ILE A 182 5.18 -8.98 -2.61
N ARG A 183 4.40 -9.82 -1.96
CA ARG A 183 3.94 -11.10 -2.49
C ARG A 183 2.43 -11.22 -2.32
N VAL A 184 1.74 -11.44 -3.43
CA VAL A 184 0.30 -11.72 -3.45
C VAL A 184 0.11 -13.18 -3.80
N THR A 185 -0.49 -13.94 -2.89
CA THR A 185 -0.72 -15.39 -3.05
C THR A 185 -2.19 -15.71 -2.87
N ASN A 186 -2.73 -16.66 -3.62
CA ASN A 186 -4.07 -17.18 -3.39
C ASN A 186 -4.00 -18.64 -2.96
N ARG A 187 -4.85 -19.02 -2.01
CA ARG A 187 -4.85 -20.37 -1.43
C ARG A 187 -5.04 -21.50 -2.46
N ARG A 188 -5.80 -21.24 -3.54
CA ARG A 188 -6.10 -22.23 -4.59
C ARG A 188 -5.14 -22.14 -5.77
N PHE A 189 -4.74 -20.92 -6.12
CA PHE A 189 -4.04 -20.63 -7.37
C PHE A 189 -2.54 -20.38 -7.20
N GLY A 190 -2.05 -20.35 -5.95
CA GLY A 190 -0.65 -20.10 -5.65
C GLY A 190 -0.26 -18.64 -5.84
N PRO A 191 1.02 -18.35 -6.16
CA PRO A 191 1.51 -17.00 -6.37
C PRO A 191 0.80 -16.29 -7.52
N LEU A 192 0.29 -15.08 -7.27
CA LEU A 192 -0.46 -14.29 -8.25
C LEU A 192 0.37 -13.15 -8.82
N PHE A 193 1.07 -12.41 -7.96
CA PHE A 193 1.79 -11.19 -8.30
C PHE A 193 2.78 -10.85 -7.20
N GLY A 194 3.87 -10.18 -7.53
CA GLY A 194 4.75 -9.61 -6.53
C GLY A 194 5.84 -8.76 -7.15
N TYR A 195 6.53 -8.03 -6.30
CA TYR A 195 7.70 -7.29 -6.69
C TYR A 195 8.63 -7.10 -5.51
N ARG A 196 9.90 -6.85 -5.80
CA ARG A 196 10.91 -6.47 -4.80
C ARG A 196 11.84 -5.42 -5.36
N GLY A 197 12.39 -4.60 -4.47
CA GLY A 197 13.38 -3.61 -4.84
C GLY A 197 13.78 -2.71 -3.69
N ALA A 198 14.36 -1.57 -4.06
CA ALA A 198 14.85 -0.59 -3.11
C ALA A 198 14.53 0.83 -3.55
N PHE A 199 14.46 1.75 -2.59
CA PHE A 199 14.30 3.17 -2.85
C PHE A 199 14.94 4.02 -1.76
N GLU A 200 15.38 5.21 -2.15
CA GLU A 200 15.70 6.28 -1.22
C GLU A 200 14.43 7.05 -0.92
N ALA A 201 14.34 7.66 0.27
CA ALA A 201 13.21 8.50 0.63
C ALA A 201 13.66 9.87 1.09
N ARG A 202 12.91 10.89 0.68
CA ARG A 202 13.02 12.26 1.19
C ARG A 202 11.68 12.72 1.73
N PHE A 203 11.73 13.51 2.79
CA PHE A 203 10.55 14.09 3.42
C PHE A 203 10.29 15.48 2.85
N VAL A 204 9.03 15.83 2.69
CA VAL A 204 8.58 17.09 2.10
C VAL A 204 7.56 17.76 3.00
N ASP A 205 7.66 19.08 3.10
CA ASP A 205 6.64 19.90 3.73
C ASP A 205 5.39 19.94 2.85
N LEU A 206 4.23 19.71 3.44
CA LEU A 206 2.95 19.67 2.73
C LEU A 206 2.19 20.98 2.79
N ARG A 207 2.73 22.05 3.39
CA ARG A 207 2.07 23.36 3.40
C ARG A 207 2.14 24.00 2.00
N PRO A 208 1.00 24.45 1.43
CA PRO A 208 -0.30 24.70 2.08
C PRO A 208 -1.32 23.55 2.03
N GLY A 209 -1.03 22.44 1.35
CA GLY A 209 -1.87 21.24 1.37
C GLY A 209 -1.41 20.16 0.38
N VAL A 210 -2.07 19.00 0.43
CA VAL A 210 -1.81 17.87 -0.45
C VAL A 210 -2.54 18.03 -1.79
N SER A 211 -1.83 17.79 -2.90
CA SER A 211 -2.41 17.83 -4.26
C SER A 211 -3.59 16.87 -4.41
N GLY A 212 -4.62 17.29 -5.17
CA GLY A 212 -5.75 16.42 -5.50
C GLY A 212 -5.35 15.17 -6.31
N ALA A 213 -4.20 15.20 -7.00
CA ALA A 213 -3.72 14.09 -7.83
C ALA A 213 -3.35 12.82 -7.04
N VAL A 214 -3.19 12.94 -5.71
CA VAL A 214 -2.89 11.81 -4.82
C VAL A 214 -4.09 11.43 -3.94
N LYS A 215 -5.22 12.12 -4.10
CA LYS A 215 -6.50 11.77 -3.46
C LYS A 215 -7.30 10.84 -4.38
N PRO A 216 -8.15 9.97 -3.81
CA PRO A 216 -9.07 9.17 -4.61
C PRO A 216 -10.08 10.08 -5.34
N LEU A 217 -10.68 9.55 -6.41
CA LEU A 217 -11.76 10.24 -7.12
C LEU A 217 -13.04 10.31 -6.29
N ARG A 218 -13.24 9.35 -5.38
CA ARG A 218 -14.37 9.29 -4.44
C ARG A 218 -13.92 8.65 -3.13
N GLU A 219 -14.36 9.24 -2.03
CA GLU A 219 -14.15 8.70 -0.69
C GLU A 219 -15.38 7.91 -0.24
N LYS A 220 -15.16 6.75 0.38
CA LYS A 220 -16.24 5.85 0.82
C LYS A 220 -16.03 5.38 2.27
N VAL A 221 -17.13 4.95 2.88
CA VAL A 221 -17.13 4.23 4.16
C VAL A 221 -17.33 2.74 3.88
N LEU A 222 -16.30 1.96 4.21
CA LEU A 222 -16.25 0.49 4.14
C LEU A 222 -15.73 -0.12 5.45
N ASP A 223 -16.04 0.55 6.57
CA ASP A 223 -15.95 -0.03 7.90
C ASP A 223 -16.87 -1.26 8.01
#